data_AF-A0A5N6LD20-F1
#
_entry.id   AF-A0A5N6LD20-F1
#
_cell.length_a   1.000
_cell.length_b   1.000
_cell.length_c   1.000
_cell.angle_alpha   90.00
_cell.angle_beta   90.00
_cell.angle_gamma   90.00
#
_symmetry.space_group_name_H-M   'P 1'
#
loop_
_entity.id
_entity.type
_entity.pdbx_description
1 polymer ?
#
loop_
_entity_poly.entity_id
_entity_poly.type
_entity_poly.pdbx_seq_one_letter_code
_entity_poly.pdbx_strand_id
1 'polypeptide(L)'
;MSPANQLTVVAGQPIIIWDFDRTIMDDDSDRWLCVVEMGLTQLFNQLRQTLPWNSLMDRMMKELHSQGRTIEDIINCLNRVQLHPQIISAIRAAHAHGCDLKVPSDANQ
;
A
#
# COMPACT_ATOMS: atom_id res chain seq x y z
N MET A 1 38.27 -40.93 -8.32
CA MET A 1 37.55 -40.06 -7.37
C MET A 1 37.48 -38.67 -8.00
N SER A 2 36.39 -38.37 -8.70
CA SER A 2 36.18 -37.06 -9.33
C SER A 2 35.78 -36.03 -8.26
N PRO A 3 36.24 -34.77 -8.34
CA PRO A 3 35.81 -33.74 -7.40
C PRO A 3 34.35 -33.40 -7.68
N ALA A 4 33.55 -33.31 -6.61
CA ALA A 4 32.18 -32.83 -6.68
C ALA A 4 32.19 -31.39 -7.21
N ASN A 5 31.47 -31.17 -8.31
CA ASN A 5 31.24 -29.85 -8.88
C ASN A 5 30.42 -29.05 -7.85
N GLN A 6 31.09 -28.19 -7.09
CA GLN A 6 30.43 -27.30 -6.14
C GLN A 6 29.66 -26.27 -6.99
N LEU A 7 28.34 -26.44 -7.07
CA LEU A 7 27.44 -25.47 -7.66
C LEU A 7 27.64 -24.14 -6.92
N THR A 8 28.42 -23.24 -7.51
CA THR A 8 28.42 -21.82 -7.15
C THR A 8 27.02 -21.31 -7.41
N VAL A 9 26.21 -21.27 -6.37
CA VAL A 9 25.00 -20.43 -6.34
C VAL A 9 25.52 -19.02 -6.48
N VAL A 10 25.41 -18.44 -7.68
CA VAL A 10 25.49 -17.00 -7.84
C VAL A 10 24.30 -16.48 -7.04
N ALA A 11 24.56 -16.00 -5.82
CA ALA A 11 23.53 -15.38 -5.01
C ALA A 11 23.03 -14.17 -5.80
N GLY A 12 21.91 -14.35 -6.49
CA GLY A 12 21.18 -13.23 -7.08
C GLY A 12 20.91 -12.21 -5.98
N GLN A 13 20.84 -10.93 -6.34
CA GLN A 13 20.52 -9.88 -5.37
C GLN A 13 19.23 -10.27 -4.62
N PRO A 14 19.25 -10.32 -3.28
CA PRO A 14 18.06 -10.69 -2.51
C PRO A 14 16.93 -9.71 -2.80
N ILE A 15 15.75 -10.23 -3.13
CA ILE A 15 14.56 -9.43 -3.41
C ILE A 15 13.71 -9.38 -2.13
N ILE A 16 13.35 -8.19 -1.69
CA ILE A 16 12.44 -7.96 -0.58
C ILE A 16 11.13 -7.39 -1.14
N ILE A 17 10.04 -8.06 -0.81
CA ILE A 17 8.69 -7.73 -1.24
C ILE A 17 7.96 -7.14 -0.04
N TRP A 18 7.46 -5.92 -0.18
CA TRP A 18 6.70 -5.21 0.83
C TRP A 18 5.24 -5.06 0.38
N ASP A 19 4.30 -5.45 1.23
CA ASP A 19 2.92 -5.00 1.07
C ASP A 19 2.83 -3.50 1.43
N PHE A 20 1.84 -2.80 0.89
CA PHE A 20 1.69 -1.35 1.12
C PHE A 20 0.78 -1.09 2.33
N ASP A 21 -0.44 -1.61 2.28
CA ASP A 21 -1.44 -1.41 3.33
C ASP A 21 -1.07 -2.17 4.60
N ARG A 22 -1.13 -1.48 5.75
CA ARG A 22 -0.78 -2.03 7.08
C ARG A 22 0.64 -2.60 7.21
N THR A 23 1.52 -2.34 6.24
CA THR A 23 2.92 -2.81 6.23
C THR A 23 3.90 -1.67 5.99
N ILE A 24 3.68 -0.84 4.97
CA ILE A 24 4.43 0.42 4.76
C ILE A 24 3.66 1.58 5.39
N MET A 25 2.35 1.60 5.14
CA MET A 25 1.40 2.49 5.80
C MET A 25 0.91 1.83 7.10
N ASP A 26 0.80 2.58 8.18
CA ASP A 26 0.25 2.05 9.45
C ASP A 26 -1.28 1.82 9.40
N ASP A 27 -1.95 2.39 8.40
CA ASP A 27 -3.39 2.27 8.17
C ASP A 27 -3.66 1.66 6.77
N ASP A 28 -4.95 1.47 6.50
CA ASP A 28 -5.54 1.00 5.27
C ASP A 28 -5.84 2.21 4.37
N SER A 29 -5.22 2.28 3.19
CA SER A 29 -5.26 3.47 2.32
C SER A 29 -6.66 3.80 1.81
N ASP A 30 -7.44 2.77 1.49
CA ASP A 30 -8.86 2.83 1.14
C ASP A 30 -9.69 3.49 2.26
N ARG A 31 -9.46 3.03 3.49
CA ARG A 31 -10.10 3.58 4.69
C ARG A 31 -9.65 5.02 4.95
N TRP A 32 -8.35 5.28 4.92
CA TRP A 32 -7.79 6.60 5.24
C TRP A 32 -8.32 7.66 4.27
N LEU A 33 -8.26 7.36 2.96
CA LEU A 33 -8.61 8.29 1.91
C LEU A 33 -10.11 8.56 1.86
N CYS A 34 -10.94 7.52 1.75
CA CYS A 34 -12.38 7.72 1.59
C CYS A 34 -13.09 8.07 2.89
N VAL A 35 -12.67 7.50 4.03
CA VAL A 35 -13.42 7.57 5.29
C VAL A 35 -12.97 8.74 6.15
N VAL A 36 -11.65 8.92 6.32
CA VAL A 36 -11.08 9.87 7.30
C VAL A 36 -10.89 11.26 6.69
N GLU A 37 -10.19 11.39 5.57
CA GLU A 37 -9.86 12.70 4.99
C GLU A 37 -10.99 13.30 4.13
N MET A 38 -11.74 12.45 3.43
CA MET A 38 -12.83 12.92 2.54
C MET A 38 -14.20 13.00 3.22
N GLY A 39 -14.31 12.67 4.52
CA GLY A 39 -15.53 12.87 5.30
C GLY A 39 -16.67 11.88 5.04
N LEU A 40 -16.45 10.77 4.31
CA LEU A 40 -17.49 9.77 4.05
C LEU A 40 -17.68 8.76 5.21
N THR A 41 -17.17 9.04 6.41
CA THR A 41 -17.24 8.15 7.58
C THR A 41 -18.65 7.62 7.83
N GLN A 42 -19.66 8.47 7.74
CA GLN A 42 -21.04 8.08 8.01
C GLN A 42 -21.61 7.17 6.92
N LEU A 43 -21.35 7.47 5.65
CA LEU A 43 -21.78 6.66 4.51
C LEU A 43 -21.07 5.30 4.51
N PHE A 44 -19.77 5.28 4.80
CA PHE A 44 -18.99 4.05 4.92
C PHE A 44 -19.54 3.13 6.01
N ASN A 45 -19.83 3.66 7.21
CA ASN A 45 -20.36 2.84 8.31
C ASN A 45 -21.73 2.23 8.00
N GLN A 46 -22.57 2.93 7.23
CA GLN A 46 -23.87 2.41 6.79
C GLN A 46 -23.71 1.32 5.72
N LEU A 47 -22.88 1.57 4.71
CA LEU A 47 -22.71 0.67 3.58
C LEU A 47 -21.86 -0.56 3.91
N ARG A 48 -20.93 -0.47 4.87
CA ARG A 48 -20.11 -1.59 5.34
C ARG A 48 -20.94 -2.76 5.89
N GLN A 49 -22.13 -2.50 6.40
CA GLN A 49 -23.02 -3.54 6.90
C GLN A 49 -23.76 -4.30 5.79
N THR A 50 -23.82 -3.74 4.58
CA THR A 50 -24.69 -4.21 3.51
C THR A 50 -23.95 -4.60 2.23
N LEU A 51 -22.73 -4.12 2.02
CA LEU A 51 -21.95 -4.34 0.80
C LEU A 51 -20.60 -5.04 1.08
N PRO A 52 -20.15 -5.92 0.16
CA PRO A 52 -18.76 -6.37 0.12
C PRO A 52 -17.78 -5.20 -0.08
N TRP A 53 -16.55 -5.34 0.42
CA TRP A 53 -15.52 -4.28 0.41
C TRP A 53 -15.32 -3.61 -0.96
N ASN A 54 -15.14 -4.40 -2.02
CA ASN A 54 -14.86 -3.83 -3.35
C ASN A 54 -16.03 -2.99 -3.89
N SER A 55 -17.27 -3.46 -3.67
CA SER A 55 -18.48 -2.70 -4.06
C SER A 55 -18.69 -1.46 -3.19
N LEU A 56 -18.27 -1.52 -1.93
CA LEU A 56 -18.26 -0.38 -1.02
C LEU A 56 -17.28 0.69 -1.50
N MET A 57 -16.04 0.30 -1.83
CA MET A 57 -15.01 1.20 -2.34
C MET A 57 -15.43 1.85 -3.67
N ASP A 58 -15.95 1.05 -4.63
CA ASP A 58 -16.46 1.59 -5.90
C ASP A 58 -17.57 2.63 -5.68
N ARG A 59 -18.47 2.39 -4.73
CA ARG A 59 -19.53 3.34 -4.39
C ARG A 59 -18.98 4.62 -3.75
N MET A 60 -17.96 4.51 -2.91
CA MET A 60 -17.30 5.67 -2.32
C MET A 60 -16.58 6.52 -3.36
N MET A 61 -15.86 5.91 -4.30
CA MET A 61 -15.18 6.64 -5.37
C MET A 61 -16.15 7.42 -6.27
N LYS A 62 -17.34 6.86 -6.54
CA LYS A 62 -18.41 7.57 -7.24
C LYS A 62 -18.93 8.78 -6.48
N GLU A 63 -19.02 8.67 -5.15
CA GLU A 63 -19.46 9.78 -4.29
C GLU A 63 -18.38 10.87 -4.18
N LEU A 64 -17.10 10.50 -4.14
CA LEU A 64 -16.01 11.48 -4.21
C LEU A 64 -16.03 12.25 -5.53
N HIS A 65 -16.29 11.55 -6.63
CA HIS A 65 -16.44 12.19 -7.94
C HIS A 65 -17.66 13.13 -8.00
N SER A 66 -18.80 12.74 -7.43
CA SER A 66 -20.00 13.59 -7.40
C SER A 66 -19.80 14.86 -6.57
N GLN A 67 -18.97 14.80 -5.53
CA GLN A 67 -18.56 15.94 -4.71
C GLN A 67 -17.50 16.84 -5.37
N GLY A 68 -17.04 16.49 -6.57
CA GLY A 68 -16.08 17.28 -7.34
C GLY A 68 -14.63 17.13 -6.87
N ARG A 69 -14.30 16.05 -6.15
CA ARG A 69 -12.91 15.77 -5.74
C ARG A 69 -12.08 15.40 -6.95
N THR A 70 -10.88 15.98 -7.02
CA THR A 70 -9.94 15.73 -8.11
C THR A 70 -8.90 14.70 -7.72
N ILE A 71 -8.15 14.21 -8.70
CA ILE A 71 -7.02 13.30 -8.47
C ILE A 71 -5.93 13.98 -7.63
N GLU A 72 -5.76 15.30 -7.78
CA GLU A 72 -4.81 16.08 -6.98
C GLU A 72 -5.19 16.09 -5.49
N ASP A 73 -6.48 16.15 -5.15
CA ASP A 73 -6.95 16.04 -3.76
C ASP A 73 -6.58 14.68 -3.17
N ILE A 74 -6.72 13.60 -3.96
CA ILE A 74 -6.34 12.24 -3.59
C ILE A 74 -4.82 12.15 -3.35
N ILE A 75 -4.00 12.68 -4.27
CA ILE A 75 -2.54 12.71 -4.14
C ILE A 75 -2.11 13.50 -2.91
N ASN A 76 -2.72 14.67 -2.66
CA ASN A 76 -2.43 15.50 -1.50
C ASN A 76 -2.78 14.81 -0.19
N CYS A 77 -3.87 14.04 -0.15
CA CYS A 77 -4.24 13.20 0.98
C CYS A 77 -3.18 12.11 1.23
N LEU A 78 -2.76 11.38 0.19
CA LEU A 78 -1.76 10.32 0.30
C LEU A 78 -0.39 10.85 0.77
N ASN A 79 -0.01 12.06 0.34
CA ASN A 79 1.23 12.71 0.78
C ASN A 79 1.24 13.08 2.28
N ARG A 80 0.07 13.17 2.92
CA ARG A 80 -0.05 13.45 4.36
C ARG A 80 -0.03 12.19 5.22
N VAL A 81 -0.06 11.02 4.61
CA VAL A 81 -0.06 9.77 5.37
C VAL A 81 1.25 9.62 6.12
N GLN A 82 1.15 9.34 7.42
CA GLN A 82 2.32 9.08 8.24
C GLN A 82 2.83 7.67 8.00
N LEU A 83 4.12 7.57 7.70
CA LEU A 83 4.85 6.31 7.62
C LEU A 83 5.60 6.09 8.94
N HIS A 84 5.58 4.86 9.45
CA HIS A 84 6.28 4.56 10.69
C HIS A 84 7.81 4.76 10.52
N PRO A 85 8.50 5.52 11.40
CA PRO A 85 9.93 5.80 11.26
C PRO A 85 10.82 4.55 11.18
N GLN A 86 10.39 3.44 11.78
CA GLN A 86 11.12 2.17 11.73
C GLN A 86 11.03 1.49 10.36
N ILE A 87 9.90 1.64 9.65
CA ILE A 87 9.74 1.13 8.28
C ILE A 87 10.70 1.88 7.35
N ILE A 88 10.77 3.20 7.48
CA ILE A 88 11.72 4.04 6.73
C ILE A 88 13.15 3.57 6.97
N SER A 89 13.48 3.25 8.23
CA SER A 89 14.80 2.76 8.61
C SER A 89 15.09 1.37 8.01
N ALA A 90 14.11 0.47 8.01
CA ALA A 90 14.24 -0.87 7.43
C ALA A 90 14.42 -0.83 5.91
N ILE A 91 13.64 -0.01 5.19
CA ILE A 91 13.77 0.18 3.73
C ILE A 91 15.15 0.73 3.38
N ARG A 92 15.63 1.75 4.12
CA ARG A 92 16.97 2.32 3.92
C ARG A 92 18.07 1.31 4.17
N ALA A 93 17.95 0.50 5.23
CA ALA A 93 18.91 -0.55 5.53
C ALA A 93 18.94 -1.60 4.40
N ALA A 94 17.77 -2.08 3.97
CA ALA A 94 17.66 -3.05 2.88
C ALA A 94 18.27 -2.53 1.57
N HIS A 95 18.00 -1.28 1.20
CA HIS A 95 18.60 -0.63 0.04
C HIS A 95 20.13 -0.54 0.16
N ALA A 96 20.66 -0.18 1.34
CA ALA A 96 22.10 -0.12 1.59
C ALA A 96 22.80 -1.49 1.49
N HIS A 97 22.07 -2.60 1.68
CA HIS A 97 22.58 -3.97 1.55
C HIS A 97 22.50 -4.51 0.12
N GLY A 98 22.07 -3.70 -0.85
CA GLY A 98 21.96 -4.10 -2.26
C GLY A 98 20.71 -4.90 -2.61
N CYS A 99 19.74 -5.01 -1.69
CA CYS A 99 18.51 -5.73 -1.94
C CYS A 99 17.65 -5.01 -3.00
N ASP A 100 17.01 -5.80 -3.88
CA ASP A 100 15.98 -5.31 -4.79
C ASP A 100 14.66 -5.18 -4.02
N LEU A 101 14.06 -3.99 -4.03
CA LEU A 101 12.87 -3.67 -3.23
C LEU A 101 11.65 -3.55 -4.15
N LYS A 102 10.62 -4.35 -3.90
CA LYS A 102 9.38 -4.35 -4.69
C LYS A 102 8.16 -4.19 -3.80
N VAL A 103 7.16 -3.48 -4.31
CA VAL A 103 5.88 -3.27 -3.63
C VAL A 103 4.74 -3.78 -4.52
N PRO A 104 4.28 -5.02 -4.35
CA PRO A 104 2.99 -5.45 -4.86
C PRO A 104 1.88 -4.93 -3.93
N SER A 105 0.95 -4.19 -4.48
CA SER A 105 -0.27 -3.75 -3.79
C SER A 105 -1.45 -4.03 -4.71
N ASP A 106 -2.57 -4.50 -4.16
CA ASP A 106 -3.81 -4.74 -4.93
C ASP A 106 -4.68 -3.48 -5.09
N ALA A 107 -4.21 -2.32 -4.57
CA ALA A 107 -5.04 -1.14 -4.35
C ALA A 107 -5.65 -0.58 -5.64
N ASN A 108 -4.85 -0.28 -6.67
CA ASN A 108 -5.34 0.35 -7.90
C ASN A 108 -4.84 -0.42 -9.13
N GLN A 109 -5.77 -0.83 -10.00
CA GLN A 109 -5.47 -1.42 -11.32
C GLN A 109 -5.26 -0.36 -12.39
#